data_AF-D4IK41-F1
#
_entry.id   AF-D4IK41-F1
#
_cell.length_a   1.000
_cell.length_b   1.000
_cell.length_c   1.000
_cell.angle_alpha   90.00
_cell.angle_beta   90.00
_cell.angle_gamma   90.00
#
_symmetry.space_group_name_H-M   'P 1'
#
loop_
_entity.id
_entity.type
_entity.pdbx_description
1 polymer ?
#
loop_
_entity_poly.entity_id
_entity_poly.type
_entity_poly.pdbx_seq_one_letter_code
_entity_poly.pdbx_strand_id
1 'polypeptide(L)'
;MKNTLYRTKIGLAFVTASLLTMVSCTGDFEHFNTDPNSAQQIDPTTLITSMELDAMYPTTGETTVPVNNYQTGWNLLADHYAGYMACANHWEGGINPLVYNLTNNWRSTVFSVAFTQVMPAWLQLKAAYDQGLVAGEVMAVGDILKVVTLHRASDMYGPLPVLHFGEARSPYDAQDVLYDHFFQTLNNSISVLEDFLATTPDSKALVKVDAVYGGDFAKWLKFARSLKLRLAMRIRYVEPDLALQYAQEAIEGGVITSTDENALLQTYRQITVTNPLEMIWNSYNDARMGASMDSYLNGYEDPRREKMFQPATITGGGFHGVVNGLGSTEQKFYTKMSAPNIFGETPMRWLLASEVAFLKAEFKLLKGDKSGAKSDYEEGIRLSFLENGLSASDAADYAQSMKTPARFIDMSENPTKYSKNALGTVSVKWAEDGNELERIITQKWIALYPNGMEAWAEFRRTGFPKLFPINENSNDPSIDKNKQIRRVIFPKSEYANNAGAVNAATRLLGGPDSGGTRLWWDAR
;
A
#
# COMPACT_ATOMS: atom_id res chain seq x y z
N MET A 1 -69.94 -55.89 13.36
CA MET A 1 -70.33 -54.73 12.51
C MET A 1 -69.17 -53.75 12.45
N LYS A 2 -68.66 -53.50 11.24
CA LYS A 2 -67.86 -52.36 10.75
C LYS A 2 -66.52 -51.96 11.44
N ASN A 3 -65.47 -52.55 10.89
CA ASN A 3 -64.14 -52.05 10.49
C ASN A 3 -63.85 -50.50 10.40
N THR A 4 -62.69 -50.14 10.97
CA THR A 4 -61.56 -49.27 10.49
C THR A 4 -61.55 -47.72 10.40
N LEU A 5 -60.41 -47.17 10.88
CA LEU A 5 -59.50 -46.12 10.33
C LEU A 5 -59.72 -44.60 10.60
N TYR A 6 -58.62 -43.99 11.10
CA TYR A 6 -58.02 -42.67 10.79
C TYR A 6 -58.70 -41.35 11.22
N ARG A 7 -58.02 -40.58 12.08
CA ARG A 7 -57.35 -39.30 11.73
C ARG A 7 -56.88 -38.52 12.99
N THR A 8 -55.58 -38.59 13.23
CA THR A 8 -54.82 -37.61 14.03
C THR A 8 -54.51 -36.42 13.13
N LYS A 9 -54.95 -35.20 13.48
CA LYS A 9 -54.34 -33.92 13.03
C LYS A 9 -55.02 -32.70 13.66
N ILE A 10 -54.15 -31.78 14.09
CA ILE A 10 -54.35 -30.33 14.28
C ILE A 10 -54.89 -29.90 15.65
N GLY A 11 -53.97 -29.44 16.49
CA GLY A 11 -54.30 -28.76 17.74
C GLY A 11 -53.07 -28.37 18.55
N LEU A 12 -52.12 -27.62 17.99
CA LEU A 12 -51.25 -26.71 18.75
C LEU A 12 -50.49 -25.78 17.79
N ALA A 13 -51.19 -24.76 17.29
CA ALA A 13 -50.56 -23.58 16.71
C ALA A 13 -50.66 -22.46 17.76
N PHE A 14 -49.58 -21.70 17.91
CA PHE A 14 -49.36 -20.61 18.86
C PHE A 14 -48.93 -21.02 20.26
N VAL A 15 -47.61 -21.17 20.45
CA VAL A 15 -46.76 -20.45 21.42
C VAL A 15 -45.41 -21.17 21.41
N THR A 16 -44.49 -20.67 20.58
CA THR A 16 -43.01 -20.76 20.69
C THR A 16 -42.42 -20.20 19.40
N ALA A 17 -42.56 -18.88 19.23
CA ALA A 17 -41.82 -18.12 18.24
C ALA A 17 -40.96 -17.12 19.01
N SER A 18 -39.82 -17.58 19.52
CA SER A 18 -38.67 -16.77 19.96
C SER A 18 -37.60 -17.70 20.51
N LEU A 19 -36.35 -17.46 20.10
CA LEU A 19 -35.09 -18.07 20.58
C LEU A 19 -34.73 -19.46 20.04
N LEU A 20 -34.06 -19.49 18.88
CA LEU A 20 -32.70 -20.04 18.71
C LEU A 20 -32.36 -20.10 17.21
N THR A 21 -31.96 -18.96 16.65
CA THR A 21 -31.26 -18.89 15.37
C THR A 21 -29.96 -18.12 15.57
N MET A 22 -28.95 -18.83 16.07
CA MET A 22 -27.54 -18.45 15.95
C MET A 22 -26.79 -19.71 15.48
N VAL A 23 -26.92 -20.01 14.19
CA VAL A 23 -25.97 -20.85 13.47
C VAL A 23 -25.28 -19.92 12.48
N SER A 24 -24.02 -19.65 12.80
CA SER A 24 -23.03 -18.96 11.98
C SER A 24 -23.04 -19.50 10.55
N CYS A 25 -23.00 -18.60 9.57
CA CYS A 25 -22.79 -18.91 8.17
C CYS A 25 -21.38 -19.51 7.98
N THR A 26 -21.27 -20.83 8.02
CA THR A 26 -20.15 -21.61 7.46
C THR A 26 -20.63 -22.56 6.37
N GLY A 27 -21.68 -22.18 5.64
CA GLY A 27 -22.48 -23.09 4.81
C GLY A 27 -21.98 -23.34 3.38
N ASP A 28 -20.94 -22.65 2.89
CA ASP A 28 -20.51 -22.76 1.49
C ASP A 28 -19.11 -23.38 1.31
N PHE A 29 -18.65 -24.20 2.26
CA PHE A 29 -17.37 -24.92 2.12
C PHE A 29 -17.51 -26.33 1.50
N GLU A 30 -18.73 -26.83 1.31
CA GLU A 30 -18.99 -28.21 0.86
C GLU A 30 -19.56 -28.36 -0.57
N HIS A 31 -19.53 -27.32 -1.42
CA HIS A 31 -20.00 -27.45 -2.81
C HIS A 31 -18.91 -27.63 -3.89
N PHE A 32 -17.68 -27.95 -3.49
CA PHE A 32 -16.59 -28.31 -4.42
C PHE A 32 -16.19 -29.79 -4.36
N ASN A 33 -17.10 -30.68 -3.96
CA ASN A 33 -16.77 -32.11 -3.97
C ASN A 33 -17.97 -33.00 -4.30
N THR A 34 -18.32 -33.14 -5.58
CA THR A 34 -18.91 -34.37 -6.15
C THR A 34 -18.96 -34.36 -7.69
N ASP A 35 -17.86 -34.76 -8.33
CA ASP A 35 -17.86 -35.69 -9.48
C ASP A 35 -16.47 -36.36 -9.55
N PRO A 36 -16.35 -37.67 -9.24
CA PRO A 36 -15.05 -38.36 -9.20
C PRO A 36 -14.34 -38.51 -10.56
N ASN A 37 -14.95 -38.10 -11.68
CA ASN A 37 -14.36 -38.23 -13.02
C ASN A 37 -14.42 -36.95 -13.89
N SER A 38 -14.73 -35.77 -13.33
CA SER A 38 -14.67 -34.51 -14.11
C SER A 38 -14.12 -33.27 -13.38
N ALA A 39 -13.54 -33.42 -12.18
CA ALA A 39 -12.81 -32.33 -11.56
C ALA A 39 -11.55 -32.01 -12.39
N GLN A 40 -11.58 -30.92 -13.16
CA GLN A 40 -10.34 -30.25 -13.55
C GLN A 40 -9.57 -29.99 -12.26
N GLN A 41 -8.43 -30.68 -12.05
CA GLN A 41 -7.51 -30.27 -11.01
C GLN A 41 -7.14 -28.82 -11.30
N ILE A 42 -7.58 -27.91 -10.44
CA ILE A 42 -7.23 -26.50 -10.51
C ILE A 42 -5.72 -26.44 -10.34
N ASP A 43 -5.03 -25.91 -11.34
CA ASP A 43 -3.59 -25.68 -11.29
C ASP A 43 -3.29 -24.74 -10.11
N PRO A 44 -2.60 -25.20 -9.05
CA PRO A 44 -2.37 -24.38 -7.86
C PRO A 44 -1.54 -23.13 -8.15
N THR A 45 -0.82 -23.07 -9.28
CA THR A 45 -0.08 -21.87 -9.69
C THR A 45 -0.99 -20.68 -10.00
N THR A 46 -2.28 -20.92 -10.28
CA THR A 46 -3.29 -19.84 -10.45
C THR A 46 -3.49 -19.00 -9.19
N LEU A 47 -3.14 -19.54 -8.01
CA LEU A 47 -3.14 -18.79 -6.75
C LEU A 47 -2.15 -17.62 -6.76
N ILE A 48 -1.09 -17.68 -7.58
CA ILE A 48 -0.18 -16.54 -7.80
C ILE A 48 -0.96 -15.35 -8.37
N THR A 49 -1.76 -15.56 -9.42
CA THR A 49 -2.62 -14.50 -9.97
C THR A 49 -3.55 -13.95 -8.90
N SER A 50 -4.22 -14.83 -8.13
CA SER A 50 -5.14 -14.40 -7.07
C SER A 50 -4.44 -13.53 -6.01
N MET A 51 -3.20 -13.87 -5.65
CA MET A 51 -2.42 -13.06 -4.71
C MET A 51 -1.97 -11.74 -5.34
N GLU A 52 -1.44 -11.76 -6.57
CA GLU A 52 -0.95 -10.56 -7.26
C GLU A 52 -2.02 -9.48 -7.40
N LEU A 53 -3.26 -9.87 -7.71
CA LEU A 53 -4.36 -8.93 -7.92
C LEU A 53 -4.71 -8.10 -6.68
N ASP A 54 -4.31 -8.52 -5.47
CA ASP A 54 -4.65 -7.83 -4.23
C ASP A 54 -3.46 -7.60 -3.26
N ALA A 55 -2.25 -8.06 -3.61
CA ALA A 55 -1.07 -7.99 -2.74
C ALA A 55 -0.68 -6.56 -2.35
N MET A 56 -0.63 -5.67 -3.33
CA MET A 56 -0.36 -4.25 -3.08
C MET A 56 -1.62 -3.39 -3.15
N TYR A 57 -2.53 -3.69 -4.05
CA TYR A 57 -3.75 -2.91 -4.23
C TYR A 57 -4.86 -3.84 -4.68
N PRO A 58 -6.11 -3.64 -4.22
CA PRO A 58 -7.20 -4.53 -4.58
C PRO A 58 -7.63 -4.27 -6.03
N THR A 59 -7.59 -5.31 -6.85
CA THR A 59 -8.09 -5.29 -8.24
C THR A 59 -9.05 -6.45 -8.51
N THR A 60 -9.19 -7.38 -7.58
CA THR A 60 -10.16 -8.48 -7.67
C THR A 60 -11.59 -8.02 -7.42
N GLY A 61 -12.50 -8.56 -8.23
CA GLY A 61 -13.95 -8.36 -8.11
C GLY A 61 -14.54 -7.68 -9.33
N GLU A 62 -15.87 -7.54 -9.33
CA GLU A 62 -16.60 -6.93 -10.44
C GLU A 62 -16.98 -5.49 -10.13
N THR A 63 -17.08 -4.68 -11.19
CA THR A 63 -17.62 -3.31 -11.16
C THR A 63 -16.91 -2.41 -10.14
N THR A 64 -17.56 -2.10 -9.02
CA THR A 64 -17.13 -1.12 -8.02
C THR A 64 -16.47 -1.75 -6.80
N VAL A 65 -16.43 -3.08 -6.67
CA VAL A 65 -15.85 -3.76 -5.50
C VAL A 65 -14.36 -3.43 -5.30
N PRO A 66 -13.46 -3.67 -6.29
CA PRO A 66 -12.05 -3.29 -6.13
C PRO A 66 -11.86 -1.78 -5.98
N VAL A 67 -12.72 -0.98 -6.64
CA VAL A 67 -12.73 0.49 -6.55
C VAL A 67 -13.01 0.97 -5.13
N ASN A 68 -14.05 0.47 -4.48
CA ASN A 68 -14.41 0.84 -3.12
C ASN A 68 -13.37 0.35 -2.10
N ASN A 69 -12.78 -0.82 -2.33
CA ASN A 69 -11.69 -1.33 -1.50
C ASN A 69 -10.45 -0.43 -1.61
N TYR A 70 -10.05 -0.07 -2.82
CA TYR A 70 -8.94 0.86 -3.04
C TYR A 70 -9.24 2.23 -2.41
N GLN A 71 -10.44 2.76 -2.64
CA GLN A 71 -10.84 4.08 -2.15
C GLN A 71 -10.74 4.14 -0.62
N THR A 72 -11.35 3.19 0.07
CA THR A 72 -11.46 3.21 1.53
C THR A 72 -10.20 2.74 2.25
N GLY A 73 -9.40 1.85 1.64
CA GLY A 73 -8.18 1.30 2.25
C GLY A 73 -6.89 2.04 1.90
N TRP A 74 -6.83 2.71 0.74
CA TRP A 74 -5.62 3.36 0.23
C TRP A 74 -5.85 4.86 -0.02
N ASN A 75 -6.81 5.21 -0.87
CA ASN A 75 -6.99 6.60 -1.32
C ASN A 75 -7.37 7.57 -0.20
N LEU A 76 -8.39 7.22 0.60
CA LEU A 76 -8.90 8.05 1.70
C LEU A 76 -8.13 7.83 3.02
N LEU A 77 -7.09 6.99 2.99
CA LEU A 77 -6.17 6.75 4.08
C LEU A 77 -4.76 7.17 3.67
N ALA A 78 -3.91 6.22 3.28
CA ALA A 78 -2.49 6.48 3.11
C ALA A 78 -2.16 7.49 1.99
N ASP A 79 -2.87 7.51 0.87
CA ASP A 79 -2.64 8.53 -0.18
C ASP A 79 -3.00 9.94 0.32
N HIS A 80 -4.06 10.02 1.12
CA HIS A 80 -4.47 11.25 1.81
C HIS A 80 -3.44 11.67 2.85
N TYR A 81 -2.96 10.73 3.66
CA TYR A 81 -2.02 10.98 4.76
C TYR A 81 -0.60 11.28 4.27
N ALA A 82 -0.23 10.77 3.10
CA ALA A 82 1.01 11.11 2.41
C ALA A 82 0.94 12.47 1.69
N GLY A 83 -0.23 13.13 1.66
CA GLY A 83 -0.42 14.42 0.99
C GLY A 83 -0.41 14.33 -0.54
N TYR A 84 -0.53 13.14 -1.12
CA TYR A 84 -0.60 12.94 -2.56
C TYR A 84 -1.92 13.38 -3.15
N MET A 85 -3.00 12.96 -2.50
CA MET A 85 -4.35 13.22 -2.96
C MET A 85 -5.19 13.80 -1.84
N ALA A 86 -6.21 14.54 -2.21
CA ALA A 86 -7.19 15.11 -1.32
C ALA A 86 -8.60 14.83 -1.82
N CYS A 87 -9.50 14.63 -0.88
CA CYS A 87 -10.92 14.48 -1.09
C CYS A 87 -11.62 15.53 -0.21
N ALA A 88 -12.63 16.20 -0.76
CA ALA A 88 -13.36 17.28 -0.10
C ALA A 88 -14.85 16.92 0.01
N ASN A 89 -15.14 15.70 0.46
CA ASN A 89 -16.50 15.17 0.58
C ASN A 89 -16.92 15.05 2.05
N HIS A 90 -18.21 15.24 2.32
CA HIS A 90 -18.78 15.39 3.67
C HIS A 90 -19.42 14.07 4.17
N TRP A 91 -18.76 12.94 3.94
CA TRP A 91 -19.26 11.65 4.44
C TRP A 91 -19.35 11.64 5.96
N GLU A 92 -20.41 11.00 6.47
CA GLU A 92 -20.65 10.83 7.91
C GLU A 92 -20.66 12.17 8.67
N GLY A 93 -21.15 13.24 8.04
CA GLY A 93 -21.17 14.57 8.67
C GLY A 93 -19.78 15.20 8.81
N GLY A 94 -18.82 14.81 7.95
CA GLY A 94 -17.42 15.22 8.04
C GLY A 94 -16.61 14.43 9.07
N ILE A 95 -17.22 13.43 9.71
CA ILE A 95 -16.58 12.61 10.74
C ILE A 95 -16.07 11.32 10.11
N ASN A 96 -14.90 11.40 9.48
CA ASN A 96 -14.30 10.28 8.75
C ASN A 96 -12.76 10.36 8.76
N PRO A 97 -12.05 9.35 8.19
CA PRO A 97 -10.59 9.28 8.25
C PRO A 97 -9.84 10.44 7.59
N LEU A 98 -10.49 11.23 6.73
CA LEU A 98 -9.86 12.42 6.11
C LEU A 98 -9.50 13.49 7.14
N VAL A 99 -10.23 13.54 8.26
CA VAL A 99 -9.93 14.40 9.41
C VAL A 99 -9.33 13.61 10.58
N TYR A 100 -8.70 12.45 10.30
CA TYR A 100 -8.16 11.52 11.29
C TYR A 100 -9.19 10.98 12.29
N ASN A 101 -10.47 10.91 11.90
CA ASN A 101 -11.46 10.18 12.69
C ASN A 101 -11.58 8.74 12.21
N LEU A 102 -11.15 7.80 13.04
CA LEU A 102 -11.11 6.37 12.72
C LEU A 102 -12.31 5.58 13.30
N THR A 103 -13.44 6.21 13.61
CA THR A 103 -14.62 5.49 14.09
C THR A 103 -15.34 4.70 13.00
N ASN A 104 -15.12 5.06 11.74
CA ASN A 104 -15.75 4.40 10.60
C ASN A 104 -15.04 3.09 10.20
N ASN A 105 -15.67 2.29 9.34
CA ASN A 105 -15.15 0.96 9.01
C ASN A 105 -14.13 0.94 7.86
N TRP A 106 -13.82 2.08 7.23
CA TRP A 106 -12.78 2.16 6.19
C TRP A 106 -11.42 1.75 6.74
N ARG A 107 -11.20 2.01 8.04
CA ARG A 107 -10.04 1.54 8.80
C ARG A 107 -9.81 0.03 8.73
N SER A 108 -10.78 -0.77 8.35
CA SER A 108 -10.68 -2.24 8.32
C SER A 108 -10.23 -2.78 6.96
N THR A 109 -10.37 -1.99 5.88
CA THR A 109 -10.30 -2.49 4.50
C THR A 109 -8.98 -3.18 4.17
N VAL A 110 -7.84 -2.55 4.50
CA VAL A 110 -6.51 -3.13 4.20
C VAL A 110 -6.28 -4.43 4.97
N PHE A 111 -6.76 -4.50 6.21
CA PHE A 111 -6.65 -5.72 7.02
C PHE A 111 -7.51 -6.83 6.41
N SER A 112 -8.75 -6.50 6.03
CA SER A 112 -9.65 -7.44 5.37
C SER A 112 -9.07 -7.97 4.06
N VAL A 113 -8.59 -7.11 3.16
CA VAL A 113 -7.96 -7.55 1.90
C VAL A 113 -6.80 -8.51 2.17
N ALA A 114 -5.89 -8.16 3.09
CA ALA A 114 -4.74 -9.01 3.42
C ALA A 114 -5.17 -10.39 3.96
N PHE A 115 -6.12 -10.44 4.89
CA PHE A 115 -6.48 -11.67 5.61
C PHE A 115 -7.63 -12.47 5.00
N THR A 116 -8.40 -11.91 4.04
CA THR A 116 -9.50 -12.62 3.37
C THR A 116 -9.25 -12.88 1.89
N GLN A 117 -8.26 -12.24 1.27
CA GLN A 117 -7.95 -12.44 -0.15
C GLN A 117 -6.55 -13.07 -0.30
N VAL A 118 -5.51 -12.39 0.19
CA VAL A 118 -4.11 -12.82 -0.05
C VAL A 118 -3.69 -13.98 0.84
N MET A 119 -3.85 -13.87 2.16
CA MET A 119 -3.37 -14.89 3.10
C MET A 119 -4.06 -16.25 2.93
N PRO A 120 -5.37 -16.35 2.65
CA PRO A 120 -6.00 -17.63 2.32
C PRO A 120 -5.45 -18.25 1.02
N ALA A 121 -5.19 -17.46 -0.01
CA ALA A 121 -4.57 -17.95 -1.25
C ALA A 121 -3.14 -18.45 -1.02
N TRP A 122 -2.35 -17.71 -0.21
CA TRP A 122 -1.03 -18.15 0.22
C TRP A 122 -1.08 -19.48 0.99
N LEU A 123 -2.03 -19.63 1.93
CA LEU A 123 -2.18 -20.85 2.71
C LEU A 123 -2.50 -22.07 1.83
N GLN A 124 -3.34 -21.88 0.81
CA GLN A 124 -3.63 -22.93 -0.17
C GLN A 124 -2.41 -23.27 -1.04
N LEU A 125 -1.65 -22.26 -1.47
CA LEU A 125 -0.41 -22.45 -2.23
C LEU A 125 0.62 -23.23 -1.40
N LYS A 126 0.77 -22.85 -0.12
CA LYS A 126 1.65 -23.56 0.83
C LYS A 126 1.21 -25.01 1.02
N ALA A 127 -0.09 -25.27 1.19
CA ALA A 127 -0.60 -26.63 1.32
C ALA A 127 -0.32 -27.48 0.06
N ALA A 128 -0.44 -26.88 -1.13
CA ALA A 128 -0.08 -27.55 -2.38
C ALA A 128 1.43 -27.80 -2.50
N TYR A 129 2.27 -26.87 -2.06
CA TYR A 129 3.73 -27.03 -1.96
C TYR A 129 4.10 -28.17 -1.00
N ASP A 130 3.51 -28.21 0.20
CA ASP A 130 3.75 -29.27 1.19
C ASP A 130 3.35 -30.67 0.67
N GLN A 131 2.41 -30.74 -0.29
CA GLN A 131 1.98 -31.96 -0.97
C GLN A 131 2.82 -32.29 -2.22
N GLY A 132 3.81 -31.47 -2.57
CA GLY A 132 4.64 -31.64 -3.76
C GLY A 132 3.94 -31.29 -5.09
N LEU A 133 2.82 -30.56 -5.03
CA LEU A 133 2.07 -30.12 -6.21
C LEU A 133 2.54 -28.77 -6.78
N VAL A 134 3.33 -28.04 -6.01
CA VAL A 134 3.93 -26.74 -6.37
C VAL A 134 5.43 -26.82 -6.19
N ALA A 135 6.19 -26.26 -7.13
CA ALA A 135 7.64 -26.22 -7.06
C ALA A 135 8.15 -25.10 -6.14
N GLY A 136 9.40 -25.22 -5.66
CA GLY A 136 9.97 -24.30 -4.67
C GLY A 136 10.03 -22.85 -5.15
N GLU A 137 10.39 -22.62 -6.41
CA GLU A 137 10.45 -21.29 -7.02
C GLU A 137 9.07 -20.61 -7.10
N VAL A 138 8.00 -21.39 -7.25
CA VAL A 138 6.63 -20.86 -7.24
C VAL A 138 6.19 -20.51 -5.82
N MET A 139 6.51 -21.37 -4.84
CA MET A 139 6.27 -21.05 -3.43
C MET A 139 7.06 -19.80 -3.00
N ALA A 140 8.30 -19.64 -3.48
CA ALA A 140 9.11 -18.46 -3.23
C ALA A 140 8.45 -17.16 -3.74
N VAL A 141 7.82 -17.19 -4.93
CA VAL A 141 7.02 -16.04 -5.42
C VAL A 141 5.81 -15.78 -4.52
N GLY A 142 5.09 -16.83 -4.09
CA GLY A 142 3.98 -16.71 -3.14
C GLY A 142 4.41 -16.10 -1.79
N ASP A 143 5.58 -16.49 -1.27
CA ASP A 143 6.15 -15.92 -0.04
C ASP A 143 6.55 -14.45 -0.20
N ILE A 144 7.11 -14.06 -1.34
CA ILE A 144 7.41 -12.65 -1.65
C ILE A 144 6.11 -11.82 -1.69
N LEU A 145 5.05 -12.36 -2.31
CA LEU A 145 3.73 -11.73 -2.35
C LEU A 145 3.07 -11.62 -0.95
N LYS A 146 3.26 -12.62 -0.10
CA LYS A 146 2.86 -12.55 1.31
C LYS A 146 3.60 -11.42 2.02
N VAL A 147 4.92 -11.31 1.87
CA VAL A 147 5.70 -10.26 2.54
C VAL A 147 5.31 -8.86 2.05
N VAL A 148 5.17 -8.65 0.74
CA VAL A 148 4.76 -7.33 0.21
C VAL A 148 3.40 -6.89 0.74
N THR A 149 2.49 -7.84 0.94
CA THR A 149 1.16 -7.58 1.50
C THR A 149 1.23 -7.24 2.99
N LEU A 150 1.89 -8.10 3.77
CA LEU A 150 1.87 -8.04 5.22
C LEU A 150 2.73 -6.92 5.79
N HIS A 151 3.85 -6.54 5.17
CA HIS A 151 4.63 -5.40 5.66
C HIS A 151 3.81 -4.11 5.55
N ARG A 152 2.98 -3.96 4.51
CA ARG A 152 2.14 -2.77 4.30
C ARG A 152 1.00 -2.73 5.31
N ALA A 153 0.37 -3.87 5.57
CA ALA A 153 -0.62 -3.98 6.63
C ALA A 153 0.01 -3.68 8.00
N SER A 154 1.19 -4.21 8.30
CA SER A 154 1.87 -3.95 9.58
C SER A 154 2.31 -2.50 9.69
N ASP A 155 2.79 -1.88 8.61
CA ASP A 155 3.12 -0.46 8.55
C ASP A 155 1.89 0.43 8.71
N MET A 156 0.68 -0.11 8.63
CA MET A 156 -0.56 0.62 8.90
C MET A 156 -1.11 0.38 10.32
N TYR A 157 -1.13 -0.86 10.80
CA TYR A 157 -1.78 -1.24 12.07
C TYR A 157 -0.81 -1.54 13.21
N GLY A 158 0.40 -1.98 12.90
CA GLY A 158 1.40 -2.51 13.84
C GLY A 158 1.35 -4.05 13.91
N PRO A 159 1.12 -4.63 15.11
CA PRO A 159 0.97 -6.08 15.30
C PRO A 159 -0.09 -6.70 14.38
N LEU A 160 0.12 -7.94 13.93
CA LEU A 160 -0.79 -8.68 13.03
C LEU A 160 -0.78 -10.20 13.36
N PRO A 161 -1.86 -10.96 13.08
CA PRO A 161 -1.93 -12.40 13.38
C PRO A 161 -1.39 -13.28 12.23
N VAL A 162 -0.08 -13.44 12.11
CA VAL A 162 0.59 -13.98 10.91
C VAL A 162 1.20 -15.36 11.13
N LEU A 163 2.02 -15.55 12.17
CA LEU A 163 2.87 -16.73 12.31
C LEU A 163 2.07 -18.03 12.47
N HIS A 164 0.84 -17.92 12.98
CA HIS A 164 -0.09 -19.02 13.21
C HIS A 164 -1.33 -18.94 12.29
N PHE A 165 -1.24 -18.21 11.18
CA PHE A 165 -2.36 -18.10 10.25
C PHE A 165 -2.72 -19.46 9.65
N GLY A 166 -4.01 -19.82 9.74
CA GLY A 166 -4.53 -21.15 9.34
C GLY A 166 -4.65 -22.16 10.48
N GLU A 167 -4.10 -21.85 11.66
CA GLU A 167 -4.30 -22.66 12.87
C GLU A 167 -5.63 -22.32 13.58
N ALA A 168 -6.04 -23.18 14.52
CA ALA A 168 -7.26 -22.97 15.32
C ALA A 168 -7.25 -21.66 16.14
N ARG A 169 -6.05 -21.12 16.42
CA ARG A 169 -5.85 -19.81 17.05
C ARG A 169 -4.69 -19.11 16.37
N SER A 170 -4.91 -17.89 15.88
CA SER A 170 -3.85 -17.03 15.38
C SER A 170 -3.70 -15.81 16.30
N PRO A 171 -2.81 -15.87 17.32
CA PRO A 171 -2.49 -14.68 18.12
C PRO A 171 -1.82 -13.61 17.25
N TYR A 172 -1.88 -12.37 17.72
CA TYR A 172 -1.15 -11.27 17.08
C TYR A 172 0.34 -11.35 17.44
N ASP A 173 1.17 -11.16 16.43
CA ASP A 173 2.62 -11.08 16.52
C ASP A 173 3.04 -9.60 16.63
N ALA A 174 4.03 -9.32 17.48
CA ALA A 174 4.58 -7.98 17.62
C ALA A 174 5.28 -7.54 16.32
N GLN A 175 5.36 -6.23 16.09
CA GLN A 175 5.83 -5.70 14.80
C GLN A 175 7.32 -5.99 14.54
N ASP A 176 8.17 -5.97 15.56
CA ASP A 176 9.56 -6.43 15.49
C ASP A 176 9.66 -7.89 15.06
N VAL A 177 8.89 -8.78 15.71
CA VAL A 177 8.80 -10.21 15.37
C VAL A 177 8.32 -10.42 13.93
N LEU A 178 7.36 -9.61 13.46
CA LEU A 178 6.90 -9.65 12.07
C LEU A 178 8.00 -9.23 11.10
N TYR A 179 8.75 -8.17 11.39
CA TYR A 179 9.85 -7.73 10.54
C TYR A 179 10.96 -8.78 10.46
N ASP A 180 11.33 -9.40 11.58
CA ASP A 180 12.25 -10.53 11.59
C ASP A 180 11.74 -11.69 10.71
N HIS A 181 10.46 -12.03 10.82
CA HIS A 181 9.83 -13.05 9.98
C HIS A 181 9.84 -12.66 8.49
N PHE A 182 9.64 -11.39 8.15
CA PHE A 182 9.70 -10.91 6.77
C PHE A 182 11.10 -11.06 6.18
N PHE A 183 12.16 -10.71 6.93
CA PHE A 183 13.54 -10.91 6.46
C PHE A 183 13.88 -12.39 6.30
N GLN A 184 13.48 -13.24 7.25
CA GLN A 184 13.70 -14.69 7.15
C GLN A 184 12.99 -15.27 5.92
N THR A 185 11.73 -14.89 5.71
CA THR A 185 10.94 -15.33 4.54
C THR A 185 11.60 -14.88 3.24
N LEU A 186 11.97 -13.61 3.12
CA LEU A 186 12.65 -13.09 1.92
C LEU A 186 14.00 -13.76 1.69
N ASN A 187 14.81 -13.98 2.72
CA ASN A 187 16.12 -14.64 2.59
C ASN A 187 15.96 -16.07 2.08
N ASN A 188 14.99 -16.82 2.59
CA ASN A 188 14.68 -18.16 2.11
C ASN A 188 14.22 -18.14 0.65
N SER A 189 13.29 -17.25 0.29
CA SER A 189 12.83 -17.12 -1.10
C SER A 189 13.95 -16.70 -2.05
N ILE A 190 14.84 -15.79 -1.64
CA ILE A 190 16.02 -15.37 -2.41
C ILE A 190 16.93 -16.57 -2.66
N SER A 191 17.27 -17.36 -1.63
CA SER A 191 18.11 -18.55 -1.76
C SER A 191 17.50 -19.57 -2.72
N VAL A 192 16.19 -19.84 -2.61
CA VAL A 192 15.49 -20.77 -3.50
C VAL A 192 15.54 -20.29 -4.95
N LEU A 193 15.33 -19.00 -5.20
CA LEU A 193 15.37 -18.44 -6.55
C LEU A 193 16.81 -18.40 -7.12
N GLU A 194 17.82 -18.14 -6.28
CA GLU A 194 19.23 -18.21 -6.68
C GLU A 194 19.61 -19.62 -7.14
N ASP A 195 19.30 -20.64 -6.33
CA ASP A 195 19.57 -22.04 -6.65
C ASP A 195 18.83 -22.48 -7.92
N PHE A 196 17.57 -22.08 -8.05
CA PHE A 196 16.75 -22.37 -9.22
C PHE A 196 17.30 -21.75 -10.51
N LEU A 197 17.69 -20.46 -10.46
CA LEU A 197 18.21 -19.73 -11.62
C LEU A 197 19.62 -20.21 -12.00
N ALA A 198 20.38 -20.78 -11.07
CA ALA A 198 21.67 -21.40 -11.38
C ALA A 198 21.54 -22.61 -12.31
N THR A 199 20.40 -23.32 -12.27
CA THR A 199 20.15 -24.51 -13.11
C THR A 199 19.18 -24.25 -14.26
N THR A 200 18.20 -23.35 -14.06
CA THR A 200 17.06 -23.15 -14.98
C THR A 200 16.79 -21.65 -15.23
N PRO A 201 17.78 -20.87 -15.71
CA PRO A 201 17.68 -19.41 -15.79
C PRO A 201 16.57 -18.91 -16.72
N ASP A 202 16.22 -19.70 -17.74
CA ASP A 202 15.23 -19.32 -18.77
C ASP A 202 13.81 -19.86 -18.48
N SER A 203 13.56 -20.42 -17.28
CA SER A 203 12.23 -20.93 -16.95
C SER A 203 11.19 -19.83 -16.99
N LYS A 204 10.01 -20.18 -17.52
CA LYS A 204 8.83 -19.33 -17.60
C LYS A 204 7.60 -20.10 -17.06
N ALA A 205 7.78 -20.87 -16.00
CA ALA A 205 6.73 -21.72 -15.41
C ALA A 205 5.45 -20.94 -15.06
N LEU A 206 5.58 -19.67 -14.68
CA LEU A 206 4.45 -18.80 -14.32
C LEU A 206 3.96 -17.89 -15.45
N VAL A 207 4.40 -18.08 -16.71
CA VAL A 207 4.08 -17.18 -17.85
C VAL A 207 2.58 -17.02 -18.17
N LYS A 208 1.71 -17.86 -17.60
CA LYS A 208 0.26 -17.76 -17.77
C LYS A 208 -0.44 -17.09 -16.58
N VAL A 209 0.22 -17.02 -15.43
CA VAL A 209 -0.39 -16.68 -14.13
C VAL A 209 0.32 -15.53 -13.39
N ASP A 210 1.48 -15.10 -13.86
CA ASP A 210 2.20 -13.93 -13.33
C ASP A 210 1.99 -12.72 -14.24
N ALA A 211 1.26 -11.72 -13.76
CA ALA A 211 0.97 -10.46 -14.44
C ALA A 211 1.99 -9.34 -14.12
N VAL A 212 2.93 -9.58 -13.20
CA VAL A 212 3.96 -8.60 -12.82
C VAL A 212 5.20 -8.74 -13.71
N TYR A 213 5.71 -9.96 -13.86
CA TYR A 213 6.94 -10.26 -14.58
C TYR A 213 6.79 -11.33 -15.66
N GLY A 214 5.58 -11.86 -15.89
CA GLY A 214 5.35 -12.84 -16.95
C GLY A 214 6.15 -14.13 -16.76
N GLY A 215 6.37 -14.53 -15.50
CA GLY A 215 7.13 -15.70 -15.10
C GLY A 215 8.65 -15.51 -15.13
N ASP A 216 9.15 -14.27 -15.13
CA ASP A 216 10.57 -13.97 -15.05
C ASP A 216 11.10 -14.04 -13.61
N PHE A 217 11.62 -15.21 -13.23
CA PHE A 217 12.16 -15.44 -11.89
C PHE A 217 13.40 -14.59 -11.56
N ALA A 218 14.19 -14.17 -12.57
CA ALA A 218 15.32 -13.28 -12.33
C ALA A 218 14.85 -11.89 -11.91
N LYS A 219 13.72 -11.41 -12.47
CA LYS A 219 13.09 -10.16 -12.01
C LYS A 219 12.44 -10.32 -10.63
N TRP A 220 11.82 -11.46 -10.33
CA TRP A 220 11.33 -11.76 -8.97
C TRP A 220 12.45 -11.76 -7.93
N LEU A 221 13.62 -12.31 -8.24
CA LEU A 221 14.79 -12.28 -7.37
C LEU A 221 15.27 -10.84 -7.11
N LYS A 222 15.32 -9.99 -8.14
CA LYS A 222 15.63 -8.56 -7.99
C LYS A 222 14.58 -7.83 -7.16
N PHE A 223 13.30 -8.14 -7.35
CA PHE A 223 12.21 -7.56 -6.55
C PHE A 223 12.31 -7.96 -5.08
N ALA A 224 12.57 -9.24 -4.77
CA ALA A 224 12.74 -9.72 -3.40
C ALA A 224 13.89 -9.01 -2.67
N ARG A 225 15.05 -8.85 -3.34
CA ARG A 225 16.19 -8.11 -2.80
C ARG A 225 15.88 -6.62 -2.64
N SER A 226 15.16 -6.02 -3.58
CA SER A 226 14.74 -4.61 -3.48
C SER A 226 13.75 -4.39 -2.34
N LEU A 227 12.83 -5.33 -2.12
CA LEU A 227 11.92 -5.32 -0.98
C LEU A 227 12.67 -5.49 0.33
N LYS A 228 13.67 -6.40 0.39
CA LYS A 228 14.59 -6.52 1.53
C LYS A 228 15.30 -5.19 1.82
N LEU A 229 15.79 -4.48 0.80
CA LEU A 229 16.40 -3.15 0.96
C LEU A 229 15.41 -2.11 1.50
N ARG A 230 14.16 -2.09 1.02
CA ARG A 230 13.10 -1.22 1.56
C ARG A 230 12.88 -1.47 3.05
N LEU A 231 12.69 -2.73 3.45
CA LEU A 231 12.47 -3.10 4.84
C LEU A 231 13.70 -2.81 5.71
N ALA A 232 14.91 -3.00 5.18
CA ALA A 232 16.15 -2.67 5.89
C ALA A 232 16.23 -1.16 6.20
N MET A 233 15.90 -0.29 5.24
CA MET A 233 15.83 1.16 5.51
C MET A 233 14.69 1.55 6.45
N ARG A 234 13.59 0.78 6.48
CA ARG A 234 12.47 1.00 7.42
C ARG A 234 12.93 0.90 8.87
N ILE A 235 13.75 -0.09 9.21
CA ILE A 235 14.14 -0.39 10.60
C ILE A 235 15.35 0.40 11.10
N ARG A 236 15.95 1.28 10.29
CA ARG A 236 17.24 1.95 10.61
C ARG A 236 17.31 2.72 11.94
N TYR A 237 16.18 3.12 12.52
CA TYR A 237 16.13 3.85 13.78
C TYR A 237 15.97 2.94 15.00
N VAL A 238 15.50 1.72 14.81
CA VAL A 238 15.31 0.72 15.87
C VAL A 238 16.40 -0.35 15.87
N GLU A 239 16.86 -0.74 14.68
CA GLU A 239 17.84 -1.80 14.45
C GLU A 239 18.91 -1.34 13.43
N PRO A 240 19.75 -0.33 13.76
CA PRO A 240 20.65 0.31 12.80
C PRO A 240 21.70 -0.63 12.20
N ASP A 241 22.24 -1.56 12.99
CA ASP A 241 23.27 -2.49 12.51
C ASP A 241 22.68 -3.53 11.54
N LEU A 242 21.52 -4.11 11.89
CA LEU A 242 20.78 -5.02 10.99
C LEU A 242 20.30 -4.30 9.73
N ALA A 243 19.85 -3.04 9.85
CA ALA A 243 19.49 -2.22 8.69
C ALA A 243 20.65 -2.10 7.70
N LEU A 244 21.86 -1.80 8.18
CA LEU A 244 23.06 -1.70 7.34
C LEU A 244 23.45 -3.05 6.74
N GLN A 245 23.39 -4.12 7.53
CA GLN A 245 23.69 -5.47 7.08
C GLN A 245 22.74 -5.90 5.95
N TYR A 246 21.43 -5.90 6.18
CA TYR A 246 20.45 -6.36 5.21
C TYR A 246 20.40 -5.49 3.95
N ALA A 247 20.65 -4.18 4.09
CA ALA A 247 20.77 -3.29 2.94
C ALA A 247 22.00 -3.62 2.08
N GLN A 248 23.16 -3.85 2.69
CA GLN A 248 24.38 -4.24 1.98
C GLN A 248 24.17 -5.57 1.25
N GLU A 249 23.66 -6.59 1.94
CA GLU A 249 23.37 -7.92 1.36
C GLU A 249 22.42 -7.82 0.16
N ALA A 250 21.34 -7.04 0.28
CA ALA A 250 20.40 -6.82 -0.81
C ALA A 250 21.07 -6.16 -2.02
N ILE A 251 21.83 -5.08 -1.79
CA ILE A 251 22.51 -4.31 -2.85
C ILE A 251 23.54 -5.18 -3.57
N GLU A 252 24.38 -5.92 -2.84
CA GLU A 252 25.41 -6.79 -3.41
C GLU A 252 24.83 -7.98 -4.16
N GLY A 253 23.72 -8.54 -3.68
CA GLY A 253 23.01 -9.62 -4.38
C GLY A 253 22.48 -9.18 -5.75
N GLY A 254 22.11 -7.91 -5.89
CA GLY A 254 21.59 -7.33 -7.12
C GLY A 254 20.10 -7.04 -7.02
N VAL A 255 19.79 -5.74 -6.92
CA VAL A 255 18.45 -5.14 -6.83
C VAL A 255 17.94 -4.70 -8.20
N ILE A 256 16.73 -4.14 -8.25
CA ILE A 256 16.17 -3.46 -9.42
C ILE A 256 17.01 -2.20 -9.71
N THR A 257 17.44 -2.03 -10.95
CA THR A 257 18.35 -0.94 -11.37
C THR A 257 17.91 -0.21 -12.63
N SER A 258 16.91 -0.71 -13.33
CA SER A 258 16.40 -0.10 -14.57
C SER A 258 14.87 -0.14 -14.62
N THR A 259 14.28 0.69 -15.48
CA THR A 259 12.83 0.77 -15.65
C THR A 259 12.21 -0.53 -16.17
N ASP A 260 12.98 -1.35 -16.89
CA ASP A 260 12.53 -2.65 -17.42
C ASP A 260 12.40 -3.72 -16.32
N GLU A 261 12.95 -3.45 -15.14
CA GLU A 261 12.94 -4.32 -13.97
C GLU A 261 11.89 -3.90 -12.93
N ASN A 262 11.18 -2.79 -13.16
CA ASN A 262 10.14 -2.29 -12.27
C ASN A 262 9.07 -3.34 -11.99
N ALA A 263 8.67 -3.47 -10.73
CA ALA A 263 7.50 -4.27 -10.36
C ALA A 263 6.24 -3.45 -10.64
N LEU A 264 5.48 -3.89 -11.65
CA LEU A 264 4.24 -3.26 -12.10
C LEU A 264 3.18 -4.33 -12.30
N LEU A 265 2.02 -4.19 -11.68
CA LEU A 265 0.86 -5.03 -12.01
C LEU A 265 0.05 -4.34 -13.11
N GLN A 266 -0.19 -5.06 -14.21
CA GLN A 266 -0.94 -4.57 -15.37
C GLN A 266 -1.61 -5.72 -16.11
N THR A 267 -2.52 -5.39 -17.04
CA THR A 267 -3.15 -6.41 -17.88
C THR A 267 -2.08 -7.20 -18.62
N TYR A 268 -2.13 -8.53 -18.46
CA TYR A 268 -1.16 -9.45 -19.05
C TYR A 268 -1.87 -10.71 -19.52
N ARG A 269 -1.83 -10.95 -20.85
CA ARG A 269 -2.50 -12.08 -21.50
C ARG A 269 -3.99 -12.14 -21.15
N GLN A 270 -4.43 -13.17 -20.42
CA GLN A 270 -5.82 -13.36 -19.99
C GLN A 270 -6.14 -12.68 -18.65
N ILE A 271 -5.14 -12.16 -17.94
CA ILE A 271 -5.30 -11.48 -16.66
C ILE A 271 -5.63 -10.02 -16.95
N THR A 272 -6.86 -9.62 -16.65
CA THR A 272 -7.31 -8.22 -16.80
C THR A 272 -7.08 -7.47 -15.50
N VAL A 273 -6.37 -6.35 -15.58
CA VAL A 273 -6.15 -5.44 -14.47
C VAL A 273 -6.65 -4.06 -14.88
N THR A 274 -7.55 -3.51 -14.09
CA THR A 274 -8.04 -2.13 -14.24
C THR A 274 -7.64 -1.34 -13.00
N ASN A 275 -6.95 -0.22 -13.21
CA ASN A 275 -6.54 0.67 -12.13
C ASN A 275 -7.78 1.30 -11.47
N PRO A 276 -8.06 1.02 -10.18
CA PRO A 276 -9.28 1.48 -9.54
C PRO A 276 -9.32 2.99 -9.34
N LEU A 277 -8.16 3.66 -9.36
CA LEU A 277 -8.06 5.10 -9.13
C LEU A 277 -8.73 5.93 -10.23
N GLU A 278 -8.81 5.40 -11.46
CA GLU A 278 -9.50 6.05 -12.58
C GLU A 278 -10.94 6.39 -12.20
N MET A 279 -11.69 5.39 -11.74
CA MET A 279 -13.10 5.58 -11.39
C MET A 279 -13.26 6.53 -10.20
N ILE A 280 -12.33 6.50 -9.24
CA ILE A 280 -12.35 7.36 -8.04
C ILE A 280 -12.20 8.84 -8.43
N TRP A 281 -11.22 9.20 -9.27
CA TRP A 281 -11.05 10.61 -9.63
C TRP A 281 -12.04 11.08 -10.70
N ASN A 282 -12.44 10.21 -11.62
CA ASN A 282 -13.26 10.56 -12.78
C ASN A 282 -14.75 10.44 -12.48
N SER A 283 -15.23 9.21 -12.26
CA SER A 283 -16.66 8.94 -12.05
C SER A 283 -17.14 9.42 -10.69
N TYR A 284 -16.39 9.15 -9.62
CA TYR A 284 -16.78 9.54 -8.26
C TYR A 284 -16.40 10.99 -7.93
N ASN A 285 -15.47 11.58 -8.69
CA ASN A 285 -14.92 12.92 -8.44
C ASN A 285 -14.27 13.09 -7.05
N ASP A 286 -13.83 12.00 -6.43
CA ASP A 286 -13.43 11.96 -5.02
C ASP A 286 -11.91 12.09 -4.80
N ALA A 287 -11.10 12.12 -5.86
CA ALA A 287 -9.66 12.32 -5.74
C ALA A 287 -9.18 13.52 -6.55
N ARG A 288 -8.48 14.43 -5.88
CA ARG A 288 -7.80 15.59 -6.46
C ARG A 288 -6.35 15.64 -5.98
N MET A 289 -5.49 16.38 -6.69
CA MET A 289 -4.11 16.66 -6.31
C MET A 289 -4.08 17.22 -4.87
N GLY A 290 -3.21 16.69 -4.02
CA GLY A 290 -3.02 17.23 -2.68
C GLY A 290 -2.28 18.57 -2.70
N ALA A 291 -2.61 19.47 -1.77
CA ALA A 291 -1.94 20.77 -1.64
C ALA A 291 -0.41 20.64 -1.42
N SER A 292 0.05 19.57 -0.77
CA SER A 292 1.47 19.28 -0.64
C SER A 292 2.09 19.00 -2.01
N MET A 293 1.49 18.13 -2.85
CA MET A 293 1.96 17.90 -4.22
C MET A 293 2.01 19.19 -5.03
N ASP A 294 0.99 20.06 -4.90
CA ASP A 294 0.96 21.37 -5.56
C ASP A 294 2.20 22.19 -5.16
N SER A 295 2.42 22.36 -3.85
CA SER A 295 3.56 23.14 -3.33
C SER A 295 4.91 22.65 -3.85
N TYR A 296 5.18 21.35 -3.80
CA TYR A 296 6.47 20.80 -4.25
C TYR A 296 6.60 20.80 -5.78
N LEU A 297 5.61 20.30 -6.52
CA LEU A 297 5.71 20.17 -7.98
C LEU A 297 5.67 21.53 -8.69
N ASN A 298 4.84 22.47 -8.23
CA ASN A 298 4.83 23.81 -8.81
C ASN A 298 6.07 24.60 -8.40
N GLY A 299 6.50 24.50 -7.14
CA GLY A 299 7.69 25.20 -6.66
C GLY A 299 8.96 24.76 -7.37
N TYR A 300 9.16 23.46 -7.55
CA TYR A 300 10.29 22.94 -8.33
C TYR A 300 10.16 23.16 -9.83
N GLU A 301 8.99 23.60 -10.30
CA GLU A 301 8.59 23.54 -11.71
C GLU A 301 8.84 22.16 -12.32
N ASP A 302 8.39 21.13 -11.61
CA ASP A 302 8.68 19.73 -11.91
C ASP A 302 7.97 19.25 -13.19
N PRO A 303 8.70 18.82 -14.24
CA PRO A 303 8.10 18.32 -15.48
C PRO A 303 7.20 17.10 -15.28
N ARG A 304 7.38 16.32 -14.20
CA ARG A 304 6.53 15.16 -13.90
C ARG A 304 5.09 15.55 -13.57
N ARG A 305 4.80 16.81 -13.20
CA ARG A 305 3.44 17.25 -12.84
C ARG A 305 2.40 16.95 -13.92
N GLU A 306 2.76 17.12 -15.19
CA GLU A 306 1.87 16.86 -16.35
C GLU A 306 1.64 15.37 -16.58
N LYS A 307 2.55 14.52 -16.10
CA LYS A 307 2.45 13.06 -16.17
C LYS A 307 1.71 12.48 -14.97
N MET A 308 1.74 13.16 -13.83
CA MET A 308 1.14 12.71 -12.57
C MET A 308 -0.30 13.23 -12.38
N PHE A 309 -0.60 14.43 -12.88
CA PHE A 309 -1.88 15.11 -12.71
C PHE A 309 -2.37 15.73 -14.01
N GLN A 310 -3.68 15.87 -14.09
CA GLN A 310 -4.37 16.63 -15.12
C GLN A 310 -4.44 18.11 -14.70
N PRO A 311 -4.36 19.06 -15.65
CA PRO A 311 -4.53 20.46 -15.34
C PRO A 311 -5.93 20.73 -14.78
N ALA A 312 -6.02 21.71 -13.87
CA ALA A 312 -7.29 22.20 -13.35
C ALA A 312 -8.12 22.82 -14.48
N THR A 313 -9.44 22.66 -14.42
CA THR A 313 -10.40 23.16 -15.44
C THR A 313 -10.99 24.52 -15.07
N ILE A 314 -10.25 25.30 -14.28
CA ILE A 314 -10.57 26.70 -13.94
C ILE A 314 -10.01 27.68 -14.98
N THR A 315 -10.48 28.93 -14.94
CA THR A 315 -9.89 30.01 -15.74
C THR A 315 -8.40 30.19 -15.39
N GLY A 316 -7.53 30.13 -16.39
CA GLY A 316 -6.07 30.19 -16.22
C GLY A 316 -5.38 28.82 -16.23
N GLY A 317 -6.13 27.72 -16.09
CA GLY A 317 -5.58 26.36 -16.09
C GLY A 317 -4.63 26.13 -14.92
N GLY A 318 -3.50 25.46 -15.18
CA GLY A 318 -2.46 25.19 -14.18
C GLY A 318 -2.69 23.91 -13.38
N PHE A 319 -1.80 23.65 -12.43
CA PHE A 319 -1.87 22.50 -11.52
C PHE A 319 -2.24 22.99 -10.14
N HIS A 320 -3.46 22.70 -9.70
CA HIS A 320 -4.00 23.25 -8.46
C HIS A 320 -4.55 22.16 -7.57
N GLY A 321 -3.98 22.05 -6.37
CA GLY A 321 -4.32 21.05 -5.38
C GLY A 321 -5.43 21.46 -4.41
N VAL A 322 -5.76 20.54 -3.53
CA VAL A 322 -6.76 20.67 -2.47
C VAL A 322 -6.12 20.33 -1.13
N VAL A 323 -6.44 21.12 -0.09
CA VAL A 323 -5.95 20.86 1.26
C VAL A 323 -6.62 19.60 1.83
N ASN A 324 -5.84 18.79 2.53
CA ASN A 324 -6.33 17.60 3.24
C ASN A 324 -7.12 17.98 4.52
N GLY A 325 -8.09 17.13 4.90
CA GLY A 325 -8.95 17.32 6.07
C GLY A 325 -9.96 18.48 5.98
N LEU A 326 -10.68 18.57 4.85
CA LEU A 326 -11.80 19.50 4.68
C LEU A 326 -13.13 18.80 5.01
N GLY A 327 -13.25 18.36 6.27
CA GLY A 327 -14.39 17.57 6.74
C GLY A 327 -15.73 18.28 6.57
N SER A 328 -15.79 19.60 6.69
CA SER A 328 -17.04 20.39 6.67
C SER A 328 -17.36 21.04 5.31
N THR A 329 -16.75 20.57 4.22
CA THR A 329 -16.86 21.18 2.91
C THR A 329 -17.54 20.28 1.88
N GLU A 330 -18.08 20.88 0.83
CA GLU A 330 -18.75 20.15 -0.26
C GLU A 330 -17.82 19.92 -1.45
N GLN A 331 -17.89 18.71 -2.00
CA GLN A 331 -17.08 18.25 -3.14
C GLN A 331 -17.18 19.17 -4.35
N LYS A 332 -18.38 19.74 -4.60
CA LYS A 332 -18.67 20.59 -5.77
C LYS A 332 -17.72 21.77 -5.95
N PHE A 333 -17.14 22.29 -4.86
CA PHE A 333 -16.21 23.43 -4.92
C PHE A 333 -14.82 23.05 -5.49
N TYR A 334 -14.50 21.76 -5.52
CA TYR A 334 -13.17 21.24 -5.83
C TYR A 334 -13.14 20.36 -7.07
N THR A 335 -14.28 20.10 -7.71
CA THR A 335 -14.36 19.21 -8.88
C THR A 335 -13.52 19.70 -10.06
N LYS A 336 -13.26 21.01 -10.17
CA LYS A 336 -12.40 21.62 -11.20
C LYS A 336 -10.91 21.68 -10.88
N MET A 337 -10.50 21.26 -9.68
CA MET A 337 -9.08 21.20 -9.30
C MET A 337 -8.38 20.04 -10.03
N SER A 338 -7.06 20.03 -10.01
CA SER A 338 -6.27 18.99 -10.69
C SER A 338 -6.64 17.59 -10.19
N ALA A 339 -6.87 16.66 -11.10
CA ALA A 339 -7.12 15.26 -10.80
C ALA A 339 -5.89 14.41 -11.13
N PRO A 340 -5.72 13.20 -10.56
CA PRO A 340 -4.72 12.24 -11.01
C PRO A 340 -4.76 12.02 -12.53
N ASN A 341 -3.60 11.91 -13.18
CA ASN A 341 -3.48 11.51 -14.58
C ASN A 341 -3.25 9.99 -14.66
N ILE A 342 -4.23 9.22 -14.19
CA ILE A 342 -4.18 7.76 -14.05
C ILE A 342 -5.46 7.18 -14.63
N PHE A 343 -5.34 6.34 -15.65
CA PHE A 343 -6.47 5.71 -16.34
C PHE A 343 -6.54 4.22 -16.05
N GLY A 344 -7.61 3.54 -16.49
CA GLY A 344 -7.84 2.13 -16.18
C GLY A 344 -6.69 1.21 -16.61
N GLU A 345 -6.03 1.53 -17.71
CA GLU A 345 -4.87 0.82 -18.24
C GLU A 345 -3.53 1.23 -17.62
N THR A 346 -3.50 2.27 -16.78
CA THR A 346 -2.27 2.72 -16.13
C THR A 346 -1.78 1.66 -15.14
N PRO A 347 -0.56 1.11 -15.30
CA PRO A 347 -0.04 0.06 -14.43
C PRO A 347 -0.03 0.44 -12.95
N MET A 348 -0.31 -0.53 -12.08
CA MET A 348 -0.22 -0.37 -10.64
C MET A 348 1.24 -0.50 -10.20
N ARG A 349 1.82 0.60 -9.70
CA ARG A 349 3.24 0.68 -9.31
C ARG A 349 3.49 0.04 -7.95
N TRP A 350 4.37 -0.96 -7.89
CA TRP A 350 4.68 -1.70 -6.67
C TRP A 350 5.99 -1.24 -6.01
N LEU A 351 7.10 -1.42 -6.73
CA LEU A 351 8.44 -1.00 -6.34
C LEU A 351 9.24 -0.73 -7.62
N LEU A 352 9.75 0.49 -7.74
CA LEU A 352 10.39 0.97 -8.95
C LEU A 352 11.90 1.19 -8.75
N ALA A 353 12.64 1.24 -9.85
CA ALA A 353 14.08 1.45 -9.86
C ALA A 353 14.46 2.80 -9.23
N SER A 354 13.66 3.85 -9.44
CA SER A 354 13.87 5.15 -8.81
C SER A 354 13.89 5.05 -7.27
N GLU A 355 12.95 4.30 -6.69
CA GLU A 355 12.90 4.07 -5.26
C GLU A 355 14.16 3.34 -4.75
N VAL A 356 14.61 2.30 -5.46
CA VAL A 356 15.82 1.57 -5.11
C VAL A 356 17.05 2.47 -5.13
N ALA A 357 17.16 3.36 -6.13
CA ALA A 357 18.24 4.34 -6.18
C ALA A 357 18.19 5.27 -4.96
N PHE A 358 17.02 5.78 -4.56
CA PHE A 358 16.92 6.59 -3.35
C PHE A 358 17.20 5.83 -2.05
N LEU A 359 16.83 4.54 -1.97
CA LEU A 359 17.20 3.67 -0.84
C LEU A 359 18.72 3.48 -0.76
N LYS A 360 19.40 3.28 -1.90
CA LYS A 360 20.87 3.24 -1.96
C LYS A 360 21.51 4.57 -1.58
N ALA A 361 20.92 5.70 -1.99
CA ALA A 361 21.38 7.03 -1.59
C ALA A 361 21.33 7.21 -0.07
N GLU A 362 20.22 6.81 0.57
CA GLU A 362 20.07 6.84 2.02
C GLU A 362 21.06 5.91 2.72
N PHE A 363 21.24 4.69 2.20
CA PHE A 363 22.22 3.72 2.70
C PHE A 363 23.66 4.26 2.64
N LYS A 364 24.06 4.87 1.52
CA LYS A 364 25.40 5.46 1.39
C LYS A 364 25.60 6.68 2.28
N LEU A 365 24.57 7.49 2.45
CA LEU A 365 24.58 8.61 3.39
C LEU A 365 24.82 8.11 4.82
N LEU A 366 24.14 7.03 5.22
CA LEU A 366 24.33 6.34 6.50
C LEU A 366 25.77 5.84 6.71
N LYS A 367 26.42 5.38 5.64
CA LYS A 367 27.82 4.92 5.65
C LYS A 367 28.85 6.07 5.60
N GLY A 368 28.40 7.31 5.48
CA GLY A 368 29.26 8.49 5.30
C GLY A 368 29.79 8.67 3.86
N ASP A 369 29.33 7.87 2.90
CA ASP A 369 29.68 8.02 1.48
C ASP A 369 28.76 9.06 0.81
N LYS A 370 29.07 10.33 1.02
CA LYS A 370 28.29 11.45 0.47
C LYS A 370 28.35 11.53 -1.06
N SER A 371 29.50 11.20 -1.66
CA SER A 371 29.66 11.22 -3.12
C SER A 371 28.82 10.15 -3.78
N GLY A 372 28.83 8.93 -3.23
CA GLY A 372 27.99 7.86 -3.72
C GLY A 372 26.50 8.10 -3.43
N ALA A 373 26.15 8.72 -2.29
CA ALA A 373 24.77 9.13 -2.00
C ALA A 373 24.26 10.15 -3.02
N LYS A 374 25.07 11.16 -3.38
CA LYS A 374 24.76 12.10 -4.45
C LYS A 374 24.50 11.38 -5.78
N SER A 375 25.39 10.45 -6.16
CA SER A 375 25.26 9.72 -7.43
C SER A 375 23.96 8.93 -7.48
N ASP A 376 23.59 8.22 -6.41
CA ASP A 376 22.33 7.46 -6.37
C ASP A 376 21.10 8.37 -6.25
N TYR A 377 21.22 9.55 -5.64
CA TYR A 377 20.16 10.56 -5.62
C TYR A 377 19.85 11.10 -7.02
N GLU A 378 20.88 11.48 -7.78
CA GLU A 378 20.73 11.96 -9.17
C GLU A 378 20.20 10.83 -10.07
N GLU A 379 20.63 9.58 -9.83
CA GLU A 379 20.10 8.41 -10.53
C GLU A 379 18.61 8.15 -10.21
N GLY A 380 18.18 8.31 -8.95
CA GLY A 380 16.78 8.19 -8.58
C GLY A 380 15.89 9.23 -9.28
N ILE A 381 16.38 10.47 -9.43
CA ILE A 381 15.70 11.50 -10.23
C ILE A 381 15.62 11.05 -11.69
N ARG A 382 16.74 10.60 -12.27
CA ARG A 382 16.80 10.15 -13.68
C ARG A 382 15.81 9.02 -13.95
N LEU A 383 15.82 7.98 -13.12
CA LEU A 383 14.90 6.84 -13.23
C LEU A 383 13.44 7.28 -13.06
N SER A 384 13.16 8.16 -12.09
CA SER A 384 11.80 8.67 -11.89
C SER A 384 11.28 9.44 -13.10
N PHE A 385 12.13 10.21 -13.80
CA PHE A 385 11.74 10.87 -15.04
C PHE A 385 11.41 9.85 -16.15
N LEU A 386 12.26 8.84 -16.33
CA LEU A 386 12.03 7.78 -17.31
C LEU A 386 10.74 6.99 -17.02
N GLU A 387 10.47 6.68 -15.75
CA GLU A 387 9.24 6.01 -15.28
C GLU A 387 7.96 6.81 -15.58
N ASN A 388 8.08 8.11 -15.80
CA ASN A 388 6.99 9.01 -16.18
C ASN A 388 7.06 9.39 -17.68
N GLY A 389 7.88 8.70 -18.49
CA GLY A 389 7.99 8.94 -19.93
C GLY A 389 8.64 10.27 -20.30
N LEU A 390 9.49 10.82 -19.43
CA LEU A 390 10.31 12.01 -19.68
C LEU A 390 11.73 11.61 -20.03
N SER A 391 12.53 12.54 -20.56
CA SER A 391 13.89 12.23 -20.99
C SER A 391 14.90 12.26 -19.83
N ALA A 392 16.01 11.55 -20.00
CA ALA A 392 17.16 11.66 -19.09
C ALA A 392 17.80 13.06 -19.11
N SER A 393 17.64 13.81 -20.21
CA SER A 393 18.12 15.19 -20.31
C SER A 393 17.30 16.12 -19.41
N ASP A 394 15.97 16.02 -19.46
CA ASP A 394 15.08 16.81 -18.58
C ASP A 394 15.40 16.54 -17.11
N ALA A 395 15.70 15.28 -16.78
CA ALA A 395 16.09 14.88 -15.44
C ALA A 395 17.43 15.50 -15.00
N ALA A 396 18.42 15.55 -15.90
CA ALA A 396 19.72 16.14 -15.63
C ALA A 396 19.62 17.65 -15.38
N ASP A 397 18.81 18.36 -16.17
CA ASP A 397 18.54 19.79 -15.98
C ASP A 397 17.80 20.03 -14.66
N TYR A 398 16.76 19.23 -14.39
CA TYR A 398 15.99 19.30 -13.15
C TYR A 398 16.88 19.05 -11.92
N ALA A 399 17.78 18.06 -11.96
CA ALA A 399 18.69 17.73 -10.87
C ALA A 399 19.67 18.88 -10.51
N GLN A 400 19.85 19.87 -11.39
CA GLN A 400 20.66 21.06 -11.11
C GLN A 400 19.83 22.27 -10.63
N SER A 401 18.51 22.13 -10.52
CA SER A 401 17.61 23.21 -10.12
C SER A 401 17.79 23.66 -8.68
N MET A 402 17.91 24.97 -8.46
CA MET A 402 17.95 25.59 -7.14
C MET A 402 16.55 25.95 -6.61
N LYS A 403 15.48 25.61 -7.34
CA LYS A 403 14.10 25.93 -6.96
C LYS A 403 13.70 25.17 -5.70
N THR A 404 12.82 25.78 -4.92
CA THR A 404 12.27 25.26 -3.65
C THR A 404 10.75 25.15 -3.74
N PRO A 405 10.08 24.41 -2.83
CA PRO A 405 8.63 24.35 -2.78
C PRO A 405 7.97 25.74 -2.69
N ALA A 406 6.84 25.92 -3.37
CA ALA A 406 6.13 27.19 -3.45
C ALA A 406 5.00 27.28 -2.43
N ARG A 407 4.57 28.51 -2.12
CA ARG A 407 3.34 28.74 -1.35
C ARG A 407 2.16 28.12 -2.10
N PHE A 408 1.37 27.30 -1.40
CA PHE A 408 0.12 26.79 -1.92
C PHE A 408 -0.97 27.88 -1.90
N ILE A 409 -1.62 28.08 -3.04
CA ILE A 409 -2.73 29.01 -3.20
C ILE A 409 -3.99 28.20 -3.53
N ASP A 410 -5.02 28.35 -2.70
CA ASP A 410 -6.30 27.69 -2.90
C ASP A 410 -7.09 28.39 -4.02
N MET A 411 -7.07 27.79 -5.20
CA MET A 411 -7.75 28.28 -6.41
C MET A 411 -9.15 27.68 -6.61
N SER A 412 -9.68 26.97 -5.62
CA SER A 412 -11.00 26.33 -5.70
C SER A 412 -12.15 27.33 -5.82
N GLU A 413 -13.37 26.85 -6.01
CA GLU A 413 -14.57 27.71 -5.95
C GLU A 413 -15.08 27.92 -4.53
N ASN A 414 -14.40 27.37 -3.51
CA ASN A 414 -14.82 27.50 -2.12
C ASN A 414 -14.77 28.98 -1.67
N PRO A 415 -15.80 29.51 -1.00
CA PRO A 415 -15.76 30.88 -0.45
C PRO A 415 -14.65 31.08 0.59
N THR A 416 -14.29 30.04 1.33
CA THR A 416 -13.15 30.06 2.27
C THR A 416 -11.91 29.52 1.58
N LYS A 417 -10.81 30.29 1.59
CA LYS A 417 -9.54 29.91 0.97
C LYS A 417 -8.56 29.35 2.00
N TYR A 418 -8.05 28.15 1.77
CA TYR A 418 -7.14 27.45 2.69
C TYR A 418 -5.67 27.51 2.24
N SER A 419 -5.21 28.67 1.75
CA SER A 419 -3.84 28.84 1.27
C SER A 419 -2.79 28.69 2.39
N LYS A 420 -1.63 28.08 2.11
CA LYS A 420 -0.59 27.76 3.11
C LYS A 420 0.80 28.15 2.60
N ASN A 421 1.62 28.73 3.49
CA ASN A 421 3.05 28.97 3.21
C ASN A 421 3.76 27.63 3.02
N ALA A 422 4.72 27.56 2.10
CA ALA A 422 5.56 26.39 1.89
C ALA A 422 6.23 25.93 3.20
N LEU A 423 6.28 24.61 3.41
CA LEU A 423 6.96 24.01 4.57
C LEU A 423 8.31 23.41 4.22
N GLY A 424 8.47 22.87 3.01
CA GLY A 424 9.76 22.36 2.54
C GLY A 424 10.67 23.51 2.14
N THR A 425 11.96 23.37 2.45
CA THR A 425 12.96 24.44 2.24
C THR A 425 14.11 24.02 1.35
N VAL A 426 14.26 22.73 1.06
CA VAL A 426 15.37 22.23 0.24
C VAL A 426 15.17 22.53 -1.24
N SER A 427 16.27 22.79 -1.94
CA SER A 427 16.30 22.80 -3.40
C SER A 427 16.47 21.39 -3.96
N VAL A 428 16.14 21.20 -5.23
CA VAL A 428 16.38 19.92 -5.94
C VAL A 428 17.87 19.60 -6.03
N LYS A 429 18.71 20.57 -6.36
CA LYS A 429 20.15 20.35 -6.49
C LYS A 429 20.74 19.79 -5.21
N TRP A 430 21.49 18.70 -5.35
CA TRP A 430 22.23 18.12 -4.23
C TRP A 430 23.17 19.15 -3.60
N ALA A 431 23.13 19.25 -2.28
CA ALA A 431 24.05 20.06 -1.49
C ALA A 431 24.35 19.35 -0.17
N GLU A 432 25.61 19.43 0.26
CA GLU A 432 26.08 18.87 1.53
C GLU A 432 25.92 19.87 2.68
N ASP A 433 24.68 20.30 2.92
CA ASP A 433 24.34 21.38 3.86
C ASP A 433 23.62 20.88 5.13
N GLY A 434 23.65 19.58 5.40
CA GLY A 434 22.95 18.94 6.51
C GLY A 434 21.50 18.53 6.19
N ASN A 435 20.98 18.87 5.01
CA ASN A 435 19.63 18.50 4.56
C ASN A 435 19.65 17.42 3.47
N GLU A 436 20.73 16.65 3.37
CA GLU A 436 20.89 15.56 2.40
C GLU A 436 19.74 14.54 2.49
N LEU A 437 19.35 14.13 3.71
CA LEU A 437 18.24 13.20 3.91
C LEU A 437 16.89 13.81 3.49
N GLU A 438 16.65 15.08 3.78
CA GLU A 438 15.41 15.75 3.35
C GLU A 438 15.29 15.78 1.82
N ARG A 439 16.40 16.04 1.11
CA ARG A 439 16.42 15.98 -0.36
C ARG A 439 16.10 14.58 -0.88
N ILE A 440 16.80 13.55 -0.36
CA ILE A 440 16.58 12.15 -0.75
C ILE A 440 15.13 11.77 -0.58
N ILE A 441 14.56 11.96 0.61
CA ILE A 441 13.20 11.53 0.90
C ILE A 441 12.17 12.38 0.15
N THR A 442 12.42 13.67 -0.06
CA THR A 442 11.51 14.53 -0.83
C THR A 442 11.42 14.08 -2.29
N GLN A 443 12.55 13.80 -2.95
CA GLN A 443 12.54 13.29 -4.32
C GLN A 443 12.04 11.85 -4.41
N LYS A 444 12.33 11.01 -3.41
CA LYS A 444 11.74 9.68 -3.29
C LYS A 444 10.22 9.75 -3.14
N TRP A 445 9.70 10.67 -2.33
CA TRP A 445 8.27 10.90 -2.18
C TRP A 445 7.63 11.35 -3.51
N ILE A 446 8.28 12.19 -4.33
CA ILE A 446 7.75 12.49 -5.67
C ILE A 446 7.77 11.23 -6.56
N ALA A 447 8.86 10.46 -6.54
CA ALA A 447 9.01 9.27 -7.36
C ALA A 447 8.04 8.12 -6.99
N LEU A 448 7.68 8.01 -5.70
CA LEU A 448 6.76 7.00 -5.18
C LEU A 448 5.31 7.20 -5.64
N TYR A 449 4.91 8.38 -6.11
CA TYR A 449 3.53 8.63 -6.51
C TYR A 449 3.04 7.62 -7.58
N PRO A 450 1.85 7.00 -7.40
CA PRO A 450 0.82 7.27 -6.39
C PRO A 450 0.84 6.34 -5.15
N ASN A 451 1.94 5.66 -4.81
CA ASN A 451 2.00 4.70 -3.69
C ASN A 451 2.00 5.40 -2.32
N GLY A 452 0.82 5.83 -1.86
CA GLY A 452 0.67 6.55 -0.60
C GLY A 452 1.00 5.75 0.65
N MET A 453 0.87 4.41 0.62
CA MET A 453 1.25 3.57 1.77
C MET A 453 2.74 3.65 2.06
N GLU A 454 3.58 3.50 1.03
CA GLU A 454 5.02 3.63 1.18
C GLU A 454 5.40 5.07 1.56
N ALA A 455 4.82 6.05 0.88
CA ALA A 455 5.07 7.47 1.15
C ALA A 455 4.70 7.92 2.57
N TRP A 456 3.57 7.44 3.11
CA TRP A 456 3.16 7.72 4.48
C TRP A 456 4.03 7.00 5.51
N ALA A 457 4.50 5.79 5.21
CA ALA A 457 5.45 5.10 6.06
C ALA A 457 6.81 5.84 6.10
N GLU A 458 7.29 6.32 4.96
CA GLU A 458 8.51 7.14 4.87
C GLU A 458 8.38 8.49 5.58
N PHE A 459 7.24 9.15 5.43
CA PHE A 459 6.95 10.39 6.15
C PHE A 459 6.95 10.18 7.66
N ARG A 460 6.33 9.12 8.17
CA ARG A 460 6.35 8.81 9.61
C ARG A 460 7.77 8.53 10.08
N ARG A 461 8.48 7.65 9.37
CA ARG A 461 9.84 7.20 9.70
C ARG A 461 10.83 8.35 9.72
N THR A 462 10.76 9.24 8.73
CA THR A 462 11.80 10.25 8.51
C THR A 462 11.34 11.67 8.81
N GLY A 463 10.04 11.94 8.93
CA GLY A 463 9.49 13.29 9.03
C GLY A 463 9.64 14.14 7.76
N PHE A 464 9.92 13.50 6.61
CA PHE A 464 10.09 14.14 5.31
C PHE A 464 9.23 13.48 4.21
N PRO A 465 8.83 14.24 3.18
CA PRO A 465 8.94 15.69 3.07
C PRO A 465 8.10 16.39 4.15
N LYS A 466 8.26 17.71 4.31
CA LYS A 466 7.38 18.48 5.19
C LYS A 466 6.02 18.64 4.50
N LEU A 467 5.04 17.85 4.96
CA LEU A 467 3.67 17.86 4.46
C LEU A 467 2.82 18.89 5.21
N PHE A 468 1.87 19.52 4.51
CA PHE A 468 0.91 20.38 5.17
C PHE A 468 0.05 19.58 6.16
N PRO A 469 -0.11 20.04 7.42
CA PRO A 469 -1.11 19.49 8.32
C PRO A 469 -2.51 19.61 7.73
N ILE A 470 -3.36 18.62 8.04
CA ILE A 470 -4.79 18.66 7.73
C ILE A 470 -5.45 19.90 8.34
N ASN A 471 -6.51 20.38 7.68
CA ASN A 471 -7.19 21.61 8.08
C ASN A 471 -8.05 21.41 9.35
N GLU A 472 -9.03 20.53 9.27
CA GLU A 472 -9.84 20.08 10.41
C GLU A 472 -9.22 18.80 10.97
N ASN A 473 -9.25 18.63 12.29
CA ASN A 473 -8.73 17.45 12.97
C ASN A 473 -9.85 16.77 13.76
N SER A 474 -9.69 15.48 14.05
CA SER A 474 -10.60 14.75 14.91
C SER A 474 -10.51 15.25 16.36
N ASN A 475 -11.50 14.87 17.16
CA ASN A 475 -11.51 15.12 18.60
C ASN A 475 -10.67 14.09 19.38
N ASP A 476 -9.92 13.21 18.72
CA ASP A 476 -9.01 12.27 19.39
C ASP A 476 -7.81 13.02 19.97
N PRO A 477 -7.68 13.14 21.31
CA PRO A 477 -6.62 13.93 21.92
C PRO A 477 -5.22 13.31 21.74
N SER A 478 -5.13 12.06 21.28
CA SER A 478 -3.85 11.43 20.97
C SER A 478 -3.25 11.89 19.64
N ILE A 479 -4.06 12.47 18.74
CA ILE A 479 -3.62 12.85 17.39
C ILE A 479 -3.25 14.34 17.35
N ASP A 480 -1.96 14.62 17.43
CA ASP A 480 -1.40 15.95 17.16
C ASP A 480 -1.37 16.20 15.65
N LYS A 481 -2.19 17.13 15.16
CA LYS A 481 -2.29 17.47 13.73
C LYS A 481 -0.95 17.85 13.08
N ASN A 482 -0.01 18.43 13.83
CA ASN A 482 1.29 18.82 13.29
C ASN A 482 2.23 17.62 13.14
N LYS A 483 2.06 16.62 14.01
CA LYS A 483 2.72 15.31 13.87
C LYS A 483 1.98 14.42 12.90
N GLN A 484 0.70 14.67 12.65
CA GLN A 484 -0.19 13.84 11.84
C GLN A 484 -0.38 12.43 12.40
N ILE A 485 -1.35 11.72 11.82
CA ILE A 485 -1.71 10.36 12.22
C ILE A 485 -0.53 9.38 12.04
N ARG A 486 -0.34 8.49 13.03
CA ARG A 486 0.83 7.60 13.17
C ARG A 486 0.54 6.15 12.86
N ARG A 487 -0.72 5.75 12.96
CA ARG A 487 -1.22 4.43 12.56
C ARG A 487 -2.73 4.47 12.36
N VAL A 488 -3.27 3.43 11.76
CA VAL A 488 -4.69 3.14 11.79
C VAL A 488 -4.97 2.16 12.94
N ILE A 489 -6.11 2.33 13.62
CA ILE A 489 -6.52 1.46 14.73
C ILE A 489 -7.05 0.12 14.24
N PHE A 490 -7.08 -0.88 15.13
CA PHE A 490 -7.49 -2.23 14.73
C PHE A 490 -8.94 -2.27 14.19
N PRO A 491 -9.22 -3.18 13.24
CA PRO A 491 -10.57 -3.34 12.69
C PRO A 491 -11.63 -3.53 13.77
N LYS A 492 -12.82 -2.97 13.56
CA LYS A 492 -13.93 -3.14 14.51
C LYS A 492 -14.33 -4.60 14.66
N SER A 493 -14.24 -5.38 13.58
CA SER A 493 -14.54 -6.82 13.57
C SER A 493 -13.63 -7.62 14.50
N GLU A 494 -12.39 -7.21 14.70
CA GLU A 494 -11.46 -7.92 15.59
C GLU A 494 -11.87 -7.81 17.05
N TYR A 495 -12.40 -6.66 17.47
CA TYR A 495 -12.99 -6.51 18.81
C TYR A 495 -14.30 -7.28 18.98
N ALA A 496 -15.04 -7.52 17.89
CA ALA A 496 -16.30 -8.27 17.94
C ALA A 496 -16.09 -9.79 17.90
N ASN A 497 -15.16 -10.26 17.07
CA ASN A 497 -15.03 -11.68 16.72
C ASN A 497 -13.77 -12.33 17.32
N ASN A 498 -12.76 -11.52 17.71
CA ASN A 498 -11.46 -11.98 18.18
C ASN A 498 -10.98 -11.17 19.42
N ALA A 499 -11.93 -10.79 20.28
CA ALA A 499 -11.71 -9.83 21.38
C ALA A 499 -10.51 -10.17 22.26
N GLY A 500 -10.31 -11.45 22.58
CA GLY A 500 -9.17 -11.91 23.39
C GLY A 500 -7.82 -11.63 22.74
N ALA A 501 -7.68 -11.90 21.44
CA ALA A 501 -6.43 -11.70 20.72
C ALA A 501 -6.16 -10.21 20.45
N VAL A 502 -7.16 -9.43 20.01
CA VAL A 502 -6.96 -8.00 19.77
C VAL A 502 -6.66 -7.22 21.06
N ASN A 503 -7.29 -7.59 22.19
CA ASN A 503 -6.94 -7.01 23.49
C ASN A 503 -5.54 -7.40 23.97
N ALA A 504 -4.98 -8.51 23.48
CA ALA A 504 -3.57 -8.83 23.67
C ALA A 504 -2.68 -8.02 22.72
N ALA A 505 -3.11 -7.84 21.48
CA ALA A 505 -2.41 -7.05 20.47
C ALA A 505 -2.21 -5.58 20.90
N THR A 506 -3.19 -4.97 21.58
CA THR A 506 -3.05 -3.60 22.10
C THR A 506 -1.91 -3.46 23.11
N ARG A 507 -1.50 -4.54 23.78
CA ARG A 507 -0.33 -4.55 24.70
C ARG A 507 1.01 -4.68 23.96
N LEU A 508 0.99 -5.04 22.68
CA LEU A 508 2.17 -5.07 21.81
C LEU A 508 2.42 -3.71 21.15
N LEU A 509 1.50 -2.75 21.31
CA LEU A 509 1.69 -1.36 20.91
C LEU A 509 2.48 -0.60 21.99
N GLY A 510 3.26 0.41 21.57
CA GLY A 510 3.93 1.34 22.49
C GLY A 510 3.00 2.37 23.15
N GLY A 511 1.68 2.16 23.10
CA GLY A 511 0.65 3.10 23.54
C GLY A 511 -0.76 2.53 23.33
N PRO A 512 -1.83 3.31 23.58
CA PRO A 512 -3.20 2.86 23.35
C PRO A 512 -3.47 2.54 21.86
N ASP A 513 -4.52 1.78 21.56
CA ASP A 513 -5.01 1.60 20.18
C ASP A 513 -5.69 2.89 19.69
N SER A 514 -4.87 3.87 19.33
CA SER A 514 -5.29 5.18 18.81
C SER A 514 -4.48 5.56 17.57
N GLY A 515 -4.96 6.58 16.85
CA GLY A 515 -4.25 7.09 15.66
C GLY A 515 -2.95 7.82 16.00
N GLY A 516 -2.78 8.26 17.24
CA GLY A 516 -1.59 8.98 17.73
C GLY A 516 -0.42 8.07 18.15
N THR A 517 -0.68 6.78 18.40
CA THR A 517 0.35 5.83 18.83
C THR A 517 1.33 5.53 17.70
N ARG A 518 2.62 5.69 17.97
CA ARG A 518 3.69 5.36 17.02
C ARG A 518 3.83 3.85 16.86
N LEU A 519 4.18 3.44 15.65
CA LEU A 519 4.58 2.08 15.33
C LEU A 519 6.01 1.83 15.80
N TRP A 520 6.42 0.57 15.90
CA TRP A 520 7.73 0.18 16.44
C TRP A 520 8.87 0.88 15.68
N TRP A 521 8.85 0.85 14.35
CA TRP A 521 9.88 1.47 13.52
C TRP A 521 9.81 3.01 13.46
N ASP A 522 8.71 3.65 13.89
CA ASP A 522 8.53 5.11 13.91
C ASP A 522 9.23 5.73 15.14
N ALA A 523 10.55 5.55 15.20
CA ALA A 523 11.38 5.84 16.37
C ALA A 523 12.34 7.03 16.19
N ARG A 524 12.09 7.90 15.20
CA ARG A 524 12.86 9.16 15.02
C ARG A 524 12.56 10.18 16.11
#